data_AF-A0A418MRS3-F1
#
_entry.id   AF-A0A418MRS3-F1
#
_cell.length_a   1.000
_cell.length_b   1.000
_cell.length_c   1.000
_cell.angle_alpha   90.00
_cell.angle_beta   90.00
_cell.angle_gamma   90.00
#
_symmetry.space_group_name_H-M   'P 1'
#
loop_
_entity.id
_entity.type
_entity.pdbx_description
1 polymer ?
#
loop_
_entity_poly.entity_id
_entity_poly.type
_entity_poly.pdbx_seq_one_letter_code
_entity_poly.pdbx_strand_id
1 'polypeptide(L)'
;MLAGQRGELDALGHLDGAHAPMIAPILQLSVMDRSIVEALGRLPPGLVPALDVSAVPDAAAAEPARWGVPLMPVICLADGERRLAAHGATARAHTGRAVVRLRVGQDRAGPDATTAATERIWRYARLAPEQCDLLVDCGDVGCPADVRVVEPRVRRMLDWARRHAWRSVSVAAGGMPAALSRLPTDEPVRLGRWDWLLWQELADLGVGFGDYGVASATAVPAVAGDRLPTVRYTTDDAWWIYRWSRRGGRGDGRVADLCRTVVSTSHWPSAGAAFSWGDHEILRRARRGAGAGSTTNWLAWSTSHHLAHVLAALGQPAHDGAWHPVVAGQRGHYDDATPPPRGRTPRGGSARRAG
;
A
#
# COMPACT_ATOMS: atom_id res chain seq x y z
N MET A 1 1.04 -6.34 1.41
CA MET A 1 -0.19 -6.89 2.05
C MET A 1 -1.39 -6.23 1.42
N LEU A 2 -2.39 -7.01 1.05
CA LEU A 2 -3.56 -6.57 0.30
C LEU A 2 -4.82 -7.06 1.01
N ALA A 3 -5.91 -6.32 0.89
CA ALA A 3 -7.19 -6.68 1.52
C ALA A 3 -7.98 -7.75 0.74
N GLY A 4 -7.39 -8.30 -0.33
CA GLY A 4 -8.06 -9.29 -1.19
C GLY A 4 -9.20 -8.69 -2.01
N GLN A 5 -9.21 -7.38 -2.21
CA GLN A 5 -10.26 -6.72 -2.99
C GLN A 5 -10.11 -7.06 -4.46
N ARG A 6 -11.25 -7.16 -5.17
CA ARG A 6 -11.26 -7.52 -6.60
C ARG A 6 -10.32 -6.66 -7.46
N GLY A 7 -10.19 -5.36 -7.16
CA GLY A 7 -9.27 -4.49 -7.89
C GLY A 7 -7.80 -4.81 -7.66
N GLU A 8 -7.43 -5.20 -6.43
CA GLU A 8 -6.06 -5.63 -6.12
C GLU A 8 -5.73 -6.94 -6.84
N LEU A 9 -6.66 -7.90 -6.85
CA LEU A 9 -6.50 -9.19 -7.54
C LEU A 9 -6.43 -9.01 -9.07
N ASP A 10 -7.21 -8.07 -9.62
CA ASP A 10 -7.15 -7.69 -11.04
C ASP A 10 -5.77 -7.13 -11.41
N ALA A 11 -5.22 -6.24 -10.57
CA ALA A 11 -3.87 -5.72 -10.76
C ALA A 11 -2.79 -6.81 -10.72
N LEU A 12 -2.88 -7.75 -9.79
CA LEU A 12 -1.97 -8.91 -9.74
C LEU A 12 -2.09 -9.80 -10.98
N GLY A 13 -3.30 -9.95 -11.52
CA GLY A 13 -3.58 -10.70 -12.75
C GLY A 13 -2.89 -10.13 -14.00
N HIS A 14 -2.47 -8.86 -13.95
CA HIS A 14 -1.78 -8.16 -15.03
C HIS A 14 -0.25 -8.11 -14.89
N LEU A 15 0.33 -8.75 -13.87
CA LEU A 15 1.77 -8.91 -13.77
C LEU A 15 2.28 -9.82 -14.89
N ASP A 16 3.37 -9.40 -15.53
CA ASP A 16 4.05 -10.26 -16.50
C ASP A 16 4.91 -11.34 -15.81
N GLY A 17 5.44 -12.27 -16.61
CA GLY A 17 6.26 -13.37 -16.10
C GLY A 17 7.61 -12.94 -15.51
N ALA A 18 8.07 -11.72 -15.75
CA ALA A 18 9.32 -11.21 -15.17
C ALA A 18 9.09 -10.64 -13.76
N HIS A 19 7.98 -9.93 -13.56
CA HIS A 19 7.65 -9.28 -12.30
C HIS A 19 6.91 -10.20 -11.32
N ALA A 20 6.08 -11.14 -11.81
CA ALA A 20 5.31 -12.05 -10.96
C ALA A 20 6.17 -12.83 -9.94
N PRO A 21 7.34 -13.41 -10.29
CA PRO A 21 8.19 -14.12 -9.33
C PRO A 21 8.86 -13.21 -8.28
N MET A 22 8.89 -11.90 -8.50
CA MET A 22 9.51 -10.92 -7.61
C MET A 22 8.57 -10.46 -6.49
N ILE A 23 7.28 -10.78 -6.57
CA ILE A 23 6.26 -10.34 -5.61
C ILE A 23 5.76 -11.52 -4.79
N ALA A 24 5.66 -11.34 -3.48
CA ALA A 24 4.98 -12.26 -2.57
C ALA A 24 3.70 -11.60 -2.02
N PRO A 25 2.55 -11.69 -2.72
CA PRO A 25 1.34 -11.02 -2.28
C PRO A 25 0.77 -11.73 -1.05
N ILE A 26 0.49 -10.97 0.00
CA ILE A 26 -0.15 -11.46 1.22
C ILE A 26 -1.57 -10.92 1.26
N LEU A 27 -2.57 -11.78 1.15
CA LEU A 27 -3.99 -11.42 1.13
C LEU A 27 -4.60 -11.61 2.52
N GLN A 28 -5.16 -10.53 3.07
CA GLN A 28 -5.87 -10.52 4.34
C GLN A 28 -7.36 -10.74 4.09
N LEU A 29 -7.85 -11.92 4.42
CA LEU A 29 -9.22 -12.32 4.15
C LEU A 29 -10.06 -12.23 5.43
N SER A 30 -11.18 -11.51 5.34
CA SER A 30 -12.23 -11.49 6.37
C SER A 30 -13.38 -12.44 6.05
N VAL A 31 -13.49 -12.87 4.80
CA VAL A 31 -14.47 -13.83 4.30
C VAL A 31 -13.80 -14.77 3.30
N MET A 32 -14.32 -15.98 3.22
CA MET A 32 -13.85 -17.02 2.30
C MET A 32 -15.01 -17.41 1.40
N ASP A 33 -14.99 -16.92 0.16
CA ASP A 33 -15.99 -17.26 -0.83
C ASP A 33 -15.34 -17.78 -2.12
N ARG A 34 -16.18 -18.39 -2.97
CA ARG A 34 -15.76 -18.99 -4.23
C ARG A 34 -15.11 -17.99 -5.19
N SER A 35 -15.48 -16.71 -5.13
CA SER A 35 -14.93 -15.70 -6.04
C SER A 35 -13.46 -15.43 -5.77
N ILE A 36 -13.01 -15.56 -4.50
CA ILE A 36 -11.61 -15.48 -4.13
C ILE A 36 -10.84 -16.65 -4.74
N VAL A 37 -11.33 -17.88 -4.59
CA VAL A 37 -10.69 -19.08 -5.16
C VAL A 37 -10.56 -18.97 -6.67
N GLU A 38 -11.61 -18.52 -7.37
CA GLU A 38 -11.59 -18.28 -8.81
C GLU A 38 -10.63 -17.16 -9.22
N ALA A 39 -10.47 -16.12 -8.39
CA ALA A 39 -9.49 -15.07 -8.63
C ALA A 39 -8.05 -15.58 -8.43
N LEU A 40 -7.80 -16.38 -7.38
CA LEU A 40 -6.52 -17.01 -7.12
C LEU A 40 -6.10 -17.94 -8.27
N GLY A 41 -7.04 -18.72 -8.80
CA GLY A 41 -6.80 -19.60 -9.94
C GLY A 41 -6.47 -18.89 -11.26
N ARG A 42 -6.65 -17.56 -11.32
CA ARG A 42 -6.30 -16.72 -12.48
C ARG A 42 -5.00 -15.94 -12.31
N LEU A 43 -4.33 -16.05 -11.16
CA LEU A 43 -3.04 -15.38 -10.96
C LEU A 43 -1.98 -15.92 -11.94
N PRO A 44 -1.02 -15.10 -12.36
CA PRO A 44 0.03 -15.52 -13.28
C PRO A 44 0.85 -16.69 -12.71
N PRO A 45 1.34 -17.60 -13.56
CA PRO A 45 2.24 -18.68 -13.12
C PRO A 45 3.43 -18.14 -12.33
N GLY A 46 3.78 -18.81 -11.23
CA GLY A 46 4.86 -18.40 -10.35
C GLY A 46 4.46 -17.41 -9.25
N LEU A 47 3.31 -16.74 -9.35
CA LEU A 47 2.79 -15.88 -8.29
C LEU A 47 2.02 -16.72 -7.26
N VAL A 48 2.67 -17.03 -6.14
CA VAL A 48 2.06 -17.82 -5.05
C VAL A 48 1.67 -16.89 -3.90
N PRO A 49 0.38 -16.61 -3.69
CA PRO A 49 -0.06 -15.73 -2.61
C PRO A 49 0.05 -16.41 -1.25
N ALA A 50 0.35 -15.62 -0.22
CA ALA A 50 0.13 -16.01 1.17
C ALA A 50 -1.27 -15.55 1.63
N LEU A 51 -1.96 -16.36 2.41
CA LEU A 51 -3.30 -16.08 2.91
C LEU A 51 -3.28 -15.90 4.42
N ASP A 52 -3.64 -14.70 4.86
CA ASP A 52 -3.94 -14.39 6.25
C ASP A 52 -5.45 -14.52 6.45
N VAL A 53 -5.86 -15.60 7.12
CA VAL A 53 -7.25 -15.91 7.49
C VAL A 53 -7.49 -15.70 8.99
N SER A 54 -6.67 -14.90 9.67
CA SER A 54 -6.83 -14.61 11.10
C SER A 54 -8.15 -13.91 11.44
N ALA A 55 -8.78 -13.24 10.46
CA ALA A 55 -10.10 -12.61 10.63
C ALA A 55 -11.28 -13.56 10.32
N VAL A 56 -11.02 -14.78 9.83
CA VAL A 56 -12.05 -15.78 9.52
C VAL A 56 -12.24 -16.71 10.73
N PRO A 57 -13.44 -17.25 11.02
CA PRO A 57 -13.64 -18.23 12.09
C PRO A 57 -12.72 -19.46 12.00
N ASP A 58 -12.27 -19.99 13.15
CA ASP A 58 -11.37 -21.15 13.25
C ASP A 58 -11.84 -22.38 12.46
N ALA A 59 -13.15 -22.61 12.39
CA ALA A 59 -13.73 -23.74 11.66
C ALA A 59 -13.43 -23.72 10.15
N ALA A 60 -13.27 -22.52 9.57
CA ALA A 60 -12.98 -22.34 8.15
C ALA A 60 -11.46 -22.27 7.85
N ALA A 61 -10.61 -22.23 8.87
CA ALA A 61 -9.15 -22.14 8.70
C ALA A 61 -8.53 -23.35 7.95
N ALA A 62 -9.23 -24.49 7.90
CA ALA A 62 -8.81 -25.69 7.19
C ALA A 62 -9.24 -25.72 5.70
N GLU A 63 -10.13 -24.83 5.28
CA GLU A 63 -10.60 -24.78 3.89
C GLU A 63 -9.49 -24.52 2.84
N PRO A 64 -8.48 -23.65 3.07
CA PRO A 64 -7.48 -23.33 2.04
C PRO A 64 -6.68 -24.55 1.57
N ALA A 65 -6.52 -25.56 2.43
CA ALA A 65 -5.88 -26.82 2.06
C ALA A 65 -6.61 -27.57 0.93
N ARG A 66 -7.90 -27.28 0.69
CA ARG A 66 -8.77 -27.98 -0.28
C ARG A 66 -9.02 -27.20 -1.57
N TRP A 67 -8.53 -25.97 -1.68
CA TRP A 67 -8.88 -25.09 -2.79
C TRP A 67 -8.24 -25.46 -4.13
N GLY A 68 -7.25 -26.36 -4.14
CA GLY A 68 -6.58 -26.81 -5.36
C GLY A 68 -5.80 -25.71 -6.09
N VAL A 69 -5.60 -24.54 -5.45
CA VAL A 69 -4.78 -23.43 -5.95
C VAL A 69 -3.53 -23.28 -5.08
N PRO A 70 -2.32 -23.13 -5.66
CA PRO A 70 -1.11 -22.96 -4.88
C PRO A 70 -1.16 -21.71 -4.01
N LEU A 71 -0.90 -21.87 -2.72
CA LEU A 71 -0.89 -20.78 -1.74
C LEU A 71 0.00 -21.12 -0.53
N MET A 72 0.35 -20.10 0.25
CA MET A 72 1.02 -20.24 1.54
C MET A 72 0.09 -19.78 2.67
N PRO A 73 0.00 -20.48 3.81
CA PRO A 73 -0.68 -19.94 4.98
C PRO A 73 0.18 -18.83 5.62
N VAL A 74 -0.48 -17.77 6.08
CA VAL A 74 0.09 -16.85 7.08
C VAL A 74 -0.32 -17.34 8.46
N ILE A 75 0.65 -17.45 9.36
CA ILE A 75 0.50 -17.92 10.73
C ILE A 75 0.78 -16.75 11.67
N CYS A 76 -0.14 -16.48 12.59
CA CYS A 76 -0.01 -15.48 13.62
C CYS A 76 0.41 -16.12 14.95
N LEU A 77 1.15 -15.39 15.80
CA LEU A 77 1.58 -15.91 17.12
C LEU A 77 0.42 -16.33 18.03
N ALA A 78 -0.71 -15.65 17.90
CA ALA A 78 -1.92 -15.88 18.69
C ALA A 78 -2.79 -17.04 18.20
N ASP A 79 -2.48 -17.68 17.07
CA ASP A 79 -3.33 -18.72 16.49
C ASP A 79 -3.47 -19.94 17.40
N GLY A 80 -4.70 -20.43 17.61
CA GLY A 80 -4.95 -21.64 18.39
C GLY A 80 -4.37 -22.91 17.75
N GLU A 81 -4.19 -23.98 18.54
CA GLU A 81 -3.54 -25.22 18.08
C GLU A 81 -4.24 -25.86 16.86
N ARG A 82 -5.58 -25.85 16.83
CA ARG A 82 -6.37 -26.33 15.70
C ARG A 82 -6.05 -25.56 14.42
N ARG A 83 -5.96 -24.23 14.51
CA ARG A 83 -5.63 -23.34 13.40
C ARG A 83 -4.19 -23.54 12.96
N LEU A 84 -3.24 -23.69 13.89
CA LEU A 84 -1.85 -24.02 13.55
C LEU A 84 -1.74 -25.34 12.78
N ALA A 85 -2.47 -26.38 13.21
CA ALA A 85 -2.50 -27.66 12.49
C ALA A 85 -3.10 -27.51 11.08
N ALA A 86 -4.16 -26.69 10.93
CA ALA A 86 -4.77 -26.38 9.63
C ALA A 86 -3.82 -25.61 8.70
N HIS A 87 -3.08 -24.63 9.22
CA HIS A 87 -2.02 -23.95 8.48
C HIS A 87 -0.93 -24.92 8.05
N GLY A 88 -0.45 -25.78 8.96
CA GLY A 88 0.49 -26.84 8.61
C GLY A 88 0.02 -27.76 7.48
N ALA A 89 -1.25 -28.18 7.52
CA ALA A 89 -1.85 -29.00 6.48
C ALA A 89 -1.91 -28.25 5.14
N THR A 90 -2.28 -26.98 5.17
CA THR A 90 -2.31 -26.09 4.00
C THR A 90 -0.91 -25.93 3.39
N ALA A 91 0.11 -25.67 4.21
CA ALA A 91 1.49 -25.56 3.75
C ALA A 91 1.91 -26.85 3.02
N ARG A 92 1.73 -28.02 3.63
CA ARG A 92 2.11 -29.31 3.03
C ARG A 92 1.32 -29.68 1.77
N ALA A 93 0.05 -29.27 1.68
CA ALA A 93 -0.77 -29.54 0.50
C ALA A 93 -0.31 -28.76 -0.74
N HIS A 94 0.38 -27.63 -0.55
CA HIS A 94 0.67 -26.68 -1.63
C HIS A 94 2.16 -26.43 -1.86
N THR A 95 2.85 -25.84 -0.88
CA THR A 95 4.19 -25.25 -1.09
C THR A 95 5.27 -25.77 -0.15
N GLY A 96 4.86 -26.49 0.90
CA GLY A 96 5.72 -26.84 2.03
C GLY A 96 6.21 -25.64 2.85
N ARG A 97 5.64 -24.44 2.64
CA ARG A 97 6.10 -23.18 3.23
C ARG A 97 4.99 -22.41 3.91
N ALA A 98 5.35 -21.50 4.79
CA ALA A 98 4.44 -20.58 5.46
C ALA A 98 5.07 -19.21 5.69
N VAL A 99 4.23 -18.21 5.93
CA VAL A 99 4.67 -16.90 6.44
C VAL A 99 4.32 -16.84 7.92
N VAL A 100 5.27 -16.54 8.79
CA VAL A 100 5.00 -16.23 10.21
C VAL A 100 4.95 -14.71 10.35
N ARG A 101 3.80 -14.18 10.78
CA ARG A 101 3.58 -12.73 10.92
C ARG A 101 3.69 -12.32 12.39
N LEU A 102 4.60 -11.38 12.65
CA LEU A 102 4.78 -10.72 13.93
C LEU A 102 4.30 -9.27 13.85
N ARG A 103 3.25 -8.92 14.59
CA ARG A 103 2.66 -7.58 14.57
C ARG A 103 3.24 -6.72 15.67
N VAL A 104 4.12 -5.77 15.32
CA VAL A 104 4.82 -4.87 16.27
C VAL A 104 3.86 -4.19 17.25
N GLY A 105 2.67 -3.82 16.79
CA GLY A 105 1.65 -3.16 17.61
C GLY A 105 0.95 -4.07 18.62
N GLN A 106 0.86 -5.38 18.35
CA GLN A 106 0.06 -6.37 19.10
C GLN A 106 0.95 -7.37 19.87
N ASP A 107 2.00 -7.88 19.25
CA ASP A 107 2.92 -8.87 19.78
C ASP A 107 4.00 -8.21 20.64
N ARG A 108 3.58 -7.63 21.76
CA ARG A 108 4.46 -6.88 22.69
C ARG A 108 5.12 -7.77 23.74
N ALA A 109 4.96 -9.08 23.62
CA ALA A 109 5.57 -10.02 24.54
C ALA A 109 7.11 -9.98 24.39
N GLY A 110 7.82 -10.32 25.45
CA GLY A 110 9.28 -10.37 25.43
C GLY A 110 9.82 -11.44 24.46
N PRO A 111 11.14 -11.45 24.20
CA PRO A 111 11.78 -12.41 23.30
C PRO A 111 11.49 -13.87 23.69
N ASP A 112 11.45 -14.19 24.98
CA ASP A 112 11.22 -15.57 25.45
C ASP A 112 9.79 -16.06 25.14
N ALA A 113 8.80 -15.19 25.34
CA ALA A 113 7.42 -15.49 24.99
C ALA A 113 7.23 -15.62 23.46
N THR A 114 7.96 -14.80 22.69
CA THR A 114 7.97 -14.87 21.22
C THR A 114 8.61 -16.19 20.74
N THR A 115 9.70 -16.61 21.37
CA THR A 115 10.32 -17.93 21.14
C THR A 115 9.35 -19.06 21.43
N ALA A 116 8.71 -19.06 22.60
CA ALA A 116 7.73 -20.08 22.99
C ALA A 116 6.54 -20.15 22.02
N ALA A 117 6.04 -19.00 21.56
CA ALA A 117 4.97 -18.95 20.56
C ALA A 117 5.42 -19.53 19.21
N THR A 118 6.66 -19.26 18.80
CA THR A 118 7.21 -19.78 17.54
C THR A 118 7.48 -21.28 17.59
N GLU A 119 8.01 -21.79 18.71
CA GLU A 119 8.16 -23.23 18.93
C GLU A 119 6.81 -23.97 18.90
N ARG A 120 5.76 -23.33 19.41
CA ARG A 120 4.39 -23.83 19.31
C ARG A 120 3.94 -23.91 17.85
N ILE A 121 4.24 -22.90 17.03
CA ILE A 121 3.99 -22.93 15.59
C ILE A 121 4.68 -24.14 14.95
N TRP A 122 5.99 -24.32 15.17
CA TRP A 122 6.72 -25.46 14.59
C TRP A 122 6.13 -26.80 14.99
N ARG A 123 5.78 -26.96 16.27
CA ARG A 123 5.19 -28.20 16.80
C ARG A 123 3.85 -28.54 16.15
N TYR A 124 2.90 -27.60 16.15
CA TYR A 124 1.52 -27.89 15.70
C TYR A 124 1.37 -27.80 14.19
N ALA A 125 2.04 -26.84 13.54
CA ALA A 125 2.05 -26.75 12.08
C ALA A 125 2.94 -27.83 11.44
N ARG A 126 3.87 -28.44 12.21
CA ARG A 126 4.90 -29.37 11.72
C ARG A 126 5.70 -28.74 10.58
N LEU A 127 6.28 -27.58 10.87
CA LEU A 127 7.14 -26.80 9.98
C LEU A 127 8.45 -26.51 10.69
N ALA A 128 9.55 -26.54 9.95
CA ALA A 128 10.86 -26.10 10.42
C ALA A 128 11.06 -24.58 10.17
N PRO A 129 11.95 -23.90 10.90
CA PRO A 129 12.26 -22.48 10.71
C PRO A 129 12.60 -22.13 9.25
N GLU A 130 13.33 -23.00 8.55
CA GLU A 130 13.81 -22.82 7.18
C GLU A 130 12.69 -22.93 6.13
N GLN A 131 11.51 -23.40 6.55
CA GLN A 131 10.30 -23.43 5.72
C GLN A 131 9.45 -22.17 5.89
N CYS A 132 9.82 -21.29 6.83
CA CYS A 132 9.04 -20.13 7.20
C CYS A 132 9.73 -18.84 6.77
N ASP A 133 8.99 -17.96 6.10
CA ASP A 133 9.36 -16.56 5.93
C ASP A 133 8.83 -15.75 7.12
N LEU A 134 9.66 -14.91 7.72
CA LEU A 134 9.27 -14.01 8.81
C LEU A 134 8.81 -12.67 8.25
N LEU A 135 7.61 -12.25 8.61
CA LEU A 135 7.10 -10.91 8.34
C LEU A 135 6.99 -10.12 9.64
N VAL A 136 7.82 -9.09 9.81
CA VAL A 136 7.66 -8.10 10.88
C VAL A 136 6.73 -7.00 10.38
N ASP A 137 5.52 -7.00 10.89
CA ASP A 137 4.44 -6.12 10.48
C ASP A 137 4.26 -4.95 11.45
N CYS A 138 4.49 -3.75 10.94
CA CYS A 138 4.43 -2.50 11.67
C CYS A 138 3.02 -1.90 11.73
N GLY A 139 2.08 -2.37 10.92
CA GLY A 139 0.78 -1.70 10.73
C GLY A 139 0.93 -0.33 10.04
N ASP A 140 0.05 0.61 10.37
CA ASP A 140 0.10 1.97 9.81
C ASP A 140 1.26 2.78 10.39
N VAL A 141 2.04 3.39 9.51
CA VAL A 141 3.13 4.33 9.80
C VAL A 141 2.85 5.55 8.93
N GLY A 142 2.17 6.55 9.50
CA GLY A 142 1.60 7.67 8.74
C GLY A 142 2.36 8.98 8.86
N CYS A 143 3.35 9.05 9.76
CA CYS A 143 4.11 10.27 10.02
C CYS A 143 5.51 10.02 10.60
N PRO A 144 6.38 11.04 10.67
CA PRO A 144 7.71 10.91 11.27
C PRO A 144 7.71 10.47 12.73
N ALA A 145 6.66 10.79 13.48
CA ALA A 145 6.55 10.36 14.88
C ALA A 145 6.33 8.85 14.99
N ASP A 146 5.56 8.27 14.07
CA ASP A 146 5.34 6.82 14.03
C ASP A 146 6.65 6.10 13.72
N VAL A 147 7.42 6.59 12.74
CA VAL A 147 8.75 6.04 12.39
C VAL A 147 9.66 6.00 13.63
N ARG A 148 9.79 7.11 14.36
CA ARG A 148 10.63 7.18 15.58
C ARG A 148 10.20 6.21 16.68
N VAL A 149 8.92 5.84 16.75
CA VAL A 149 8.39 4.93 17.77
C VAL A 149 8.52 3.46 17.32
N VAL A 150 8.28 3.19 16.04
CA VAL A 150 8.23 1.85 15.46
C VAL A 150 9.62 1.31 15.18
N GLU A 151 10.52 2.12 14.62
CA GLU A 151 11.85 1.71 14.17
C GLU A 151 12.66 0.99 15.27
N PRO A 152 12.78 1.51 16.52
CA PRO A 152 13.56 0.82 17.54
C PRO A 152 12.93 -0.51 17.98
N ARG A 153 11.61 -0.65 17.85
CA ARG A 153 10.90 -1.90 18.16
C ARG A 153 11.17 -2.94 17.10
N VAL A 154 11.10 -2.54 15.83
CA VAL A 154 11.43 -3.41 14.69
C VAL A 154 12.87 -3.91 14.81
N ARG A 155 13.85 -3.03 15.11
CA ARG A 155 15.24 -3.46 15.31
C ARG A 155 15.39 -4.54 16.39
N ARG A 156 14.69 -4.44 17.52
CA ARG A 156 14.70 -5.49 18.56
C ARG A 156 14.10 -6.80 18.09
N MET A 157 13.02 -6.75 17.31
CA MET A 157 12.38 -7.95 16.75
C MET A 157 13.28 -8.61 15.69
N LEU A 158 13.96 -7.82 14.86
CA LEU A 158 14.94 -8.30 13.90
C LEU A 158 16.17 -8.90 14.58
N ASP A 159 16.60 -8.34 15.71
CA ASP A 159 17.68 -8.95 16.51
C ASP A 159 17.27 -10.30 17.09
N TRP A 160 16.05 -10.42 17.63
CA TRP A 160 15.51 -11.71 18.04
C TRP A 160 15.40 -12.68 16.86
N ALA A 161 14.99 -12.21 15.68
CA ALA A 161 14.79 -13.06 14.51
C ALA A 161 16.06 -13.83 14.10
N ARG A 162 17.25 -13.26 14.35
CA ARG A 162 18.55 -13.91 14.06
C ARG A 162 18.80 -15.21 14.82
N ARG A 163 18.02 -15.48 15.87
CA ARG A 163 18.12 -16.73 16.66
C ARG A 163 17.60 -17.95 15.92
N HIS A 164 16.94 -17.77 14.78
CA HIS A 164 16.34 -18.83 14.01
C HIS A 164 16.72 -18.71 12.53
N ALA A 165 16.85 -19.85 11.85
CA ALA A 165 17.18 -19.91 10.44
C ALA A 165 15.93 -19.72 9.57
N TRP A 166 15.28 -18.57 9.69
CA TRP A 166 14.17 -18.19 8.80
C TRP A 166 14.60 -18.27 7.34
N ARG A 167 13.69 -18.68 6.46
CA ARG A 167 13.94 -18.66 5.01
C ARG A 167 14.24 -17.25 4.50
N SER A 168 13.46 -16.28 4.97
CA SER A 168 13.66 -14.86 4.71
C SER A 168 13.04 -14.03 5.82
N VAL A 169 13.44 -12.76 5.93
CA VAL A 169 12.89 -11.80 6.87
C VAL A 169 12.54 -10.53 6.12
N SER A 170 11.32 -10.04 6.27
CA SER A 170 10.84 -8.80 5.65
C SER A 170 10.13 -7.92 6.67
N VAL A 171 10.16 -6.61 6.45
CA VAL A 171 9.45 -5.61 7.25
C VAL A 171 8.35 -4.99 6.42
N ALA A 172 7.12 -4.98 6.95
CA ALA A 172 5.99 -4.34 6.29
C ALA A 172 5.40 -3.18 7.08
N ALA A 173 5.06 -2.08 6.40
CA ALA A 173 4.41 -0.92 6.98
C ALA A 173 3.42 -0.27 5.99
N GLY A 174 2.37 0.37 6.49
CA GLY A 174 1.37 1.06 5.67
C GLY A 174 1.50 2.57 5.76
N GLY A 175 1.85 3.23 4.65
CA GLY A 175 1.95 4.70 4.60
C GLY A 175 0.64 5.42 4.24
N MET A 176 -0.36 4.68 3.75
CA MET A 176 -1.64 5.25 3.31
C MET A 176 -2.57 5.51 4.50
N PRO A 177 -3.17 6.71 4.63
CA PRO A 177 -4.10 6.98 5.70
C PRO A 177 -5.38 6.14 5.60
N ALA A 178 -5.92 5.77 6.75
CA ALA A 178 -7.13 4.98 6.89
C ALA A 178 -8.39 5.59 6.22
N ALA A 179 -8.44 6.92 6.10
CA ALA A 179 -9.57 7.62 5.49
C ALA A 179 -9.10 8.74 4.54
N LEU A 180 -9.52 8.67 3.28
CA LEU A 180 -9.28 9.72 2.28
C LEU A 180 -10.38 10.78 2.22
N SER A 181 -11.52 10.56 2.89
CA SER A 181 -12.68 11.46 2.83
C SER A 181 -12.39 12.86 3.38
N ARG A 182 -11.38 12.99 4.24
CA ARG A 182 -10.92 14.27 4.82
C ARG A 182 -10.00 15.06 3.89
N LEU A 183 -9.49 14.44 2.83
CA LEU A 183 -8.65 15.12 1.86
C LEU A 183 -9.52 15.99 0.94
N PRO A 184 -9.00 17.14 0.48
CA PRO A 184 -9.71 17.95 -0.50
C PRO A 184 -9.97 17.18 -1.79
N THR A 185 -10.97 17.63 -2.54
CA THR A 185 -11.32 17.08 -3.85
C THR A 185 -10.94 18.04 -4.95
N ASP A 186 -10.75 17.53 -6.16
CA ASP A 186 -10.48 18.30 -7.38
C ASP A 186 -9.10 18.97 -7.40
N GLU A 187 -8.21 18.54 -6.52
CA GLU A 187 -6.78 18.88 -6.51
C GLU A 187 -5.92 17.68 -6.09
N PRO A 188 -4.68 17.56 -6.58
CA PRO A 188 -3.76 16.52 -6.14
C PRO A 188 -3.27 16.77 -4.71
N VAL A 189 -3.26 15.73 -3.88
CA VAL A 189 -2.75 15.80 -2.50
C VAL A 189 -1.54 14.91 -2.34
N ARG A 190 -0.42 15.48 -1.87
CA ARG A 190 0.82 14.74 -1.60
C ARG A 190 0.83 14.21 -0.17
N LEU A 191 1.13 12.92 -0.01
CA LEU A 191 1.36 12.25 1.27
C LEU A 191 2.73 11.57 1.25
N GLY A 192 3.45 11.54 2.37
CA GLY A 192 4.77 10.90 2.42
C GLY A 192 4.70 9.37 2.41
N ARG A 193 5.69 8.72 1.79
CA ARG A 193 5.90 7.26 1.88
C ARG A 193 6.70 6.89 3.13
N TRP A 194 6.09 7.07 4.28
CA TRP A 194 6.73 6.76 5.56
C TRP A 194 6.98 5.25 5.76
N ASP A 195 6.20 4.41 5.07
CA ASP A 195 6.46 2.98 4.89
C ASP A 195 7.82 2.72 4.23
N TRP A 196 8.10 3.42 3.14
CA TRP A 196 9.36 3.32 2.41
C TRP A 196 10.52 3.87 3.24
N LEU A 197 10.36 5.04 3.87
CA LEU A 197 11.37 5.63 4.73
C LEU A 197 11.75 4.69 5.89
N LEU A 198 10.75 4.11 6.58
CA LEU A 198 11.02 3.16 7.66
C LEU A 198 11.85 1.97 7.19
N TRP A 199 11.57 1.43 5.99
CA TRP A 199 12.36 0.34 5.44
C TRP A 199 13.78 0.78 5.08
N GLN A 200 13.97 1.98 4.50
CA GLN A 200 15.30 2.52 4.21
C GLN A 200 16.16 2.67 5.47
N GLU A 201 15.57 3.12 6.58
CA GLU A 201 16.23 3.20 7.89
C GLU A 201 16.62 1.82 8.47
N LEU A 202 16.12 0.72 7.89
CA LEU A 202 16.40 -0.66 8.30
C LEU A 202 17.18 -1.44 7.23
N ALA A 203 17.52 -0.81 6.10
CA ALA A 203 18.16 -1.46 4.97
C ALA A 203 19.54 -2.03 5.32
N ASP A 204 20.23 -1.43 6.32
CA ASP A 204 21.49 -1.92 6.88
C ASP A 204 21.39 -3.35 7.43
N LEU A 205 20.18 -3.80 7.77
CA LEU A 205 19.92 -5.12 8.34
C LEU A 205 19.65 -6.21 7.30
N GLY A 206 19.65 -5.87 6.00
CA GLY A 206 19.45 -6.83 4.90
C GLY A 206 18.04 -7.43 4.86
N VAL A 207 17.03 -6.69 5.34
CA VAL A 207 15.63 -7.15 5.39
C VAL A 207 14.87 -6.82 4.11
N GLY A 208 13.97 -7.71 3.72
CA GLY A 208 13.07 -7.50 2.58
C GLY A 208 12.07 -6.37 2.84
N PHE A 209 11.66 -5.70 1.76
CA PHE A 209 10.60 -4.69 1.78
C PHE A 209 9.21 -5.33 1.72
N GLY A 210 8.28 -4.78 2.49
CA GLY A 210 6.85 -5.00 2.32
C GLY A 210 6.07 -3.75 2.67
N ASP A 211 4.86 -3.65 2.14
CA ASP A 211 3.94 -2.57 2.49
C ASP A 211 2.48 -3.06 2.46
N TYR A 212 1.52 -2.13 2.46
CA TYR A 212 0.09 -2.40 2.31
C TYR A 212 -0.47 -2.00 0.94
N GLY A 213 0.41 -1.90 -0.06
CA GLY A 213 0.04 -1.40 -1.38
C GLY A 213 -0.55 0.01 -1.29
N VAL A 214 -1.65 0.21 -2.00
CA VAL A 214 -2.36 1.50 -2.04
C VAL A 214 -3.48 1.61 -0.99
N ALA A 215 -3.52 0.71 -0.02
CA ALA A 215 -4.50 0.67 1.06
C ALA A 215 -3.83 0.96 2.42
N SER A 216 -4.65 1.32 3.42
CA SER A 216 -4.19 1.42 4.81
C SER A 216 -4.07 0.04 5.43
N ALA A 217 -3.15 -0.10 6.39
CA ALA A 217 -3.02 -1.31 7.19
C ALA A 217 -4.23 -1.56 8.08
N THR A 218 -4.89 -0.49 8.53
CA THR A 218 -6.14 -0.57 9.26
C THR A 218 -7.32 -0.55 8.31
N ALA A 219 -8.09 -1.63 8.32
CA ALA A 219 -9.38 -1.67 7.66
C ALA A 219 -10.37 -0.76 8.39
N VAL A 220 -10.62 0.44 7.85
CA VAL A 220 -11.74 1.28 8.28
C VAL A 220 -12.92 1.02 7.36
N PRO A 221 -14.12 0.72 7.89
CA PRO A 221 -15.32 0.58 7.08
C PRO A 221 -15.50 1.81 6.20
N ALA A 222 -15.67 1.59 4.90
CA ALA A 222 -15.93 2.69 3.97
C ALA A 222 -17.17 3.46 4.46
N VAL A 223 -17.03 4.76 4.67
CA VAL A 223 -18.17 5.62 4.98
C VAL A 223 -19.11 5.57 3.78
N ALA A 224 -20.35 5.14 4.00
CA ALA A 224 -21.36 5.08 2.97
C ALA A 224 -21.54 6.47 2.32
N GLY A 225 -21.40 6.55 0.99
CA GLY A 225 -21.72 7.77 0.21
C GLY A 225 -20.56 8.41 -0.55
N ASP A 226 -19.30 8.07 -0.27
CA ASP A 226 -18.15 8.75 -0.87
C ASP A 226 -17.47 7.94 -2.00
N ARG A 227 -18.23 7.60 -3.05
CA ARG A 227 -17.71 6.89 -4.24
C ARG A 227 -17.14 7.87 -5.28
N LEU A 228 -16.17 8.67 -4.86
CA LEU A 228 -15.50 9.61 -5.75
C LEU A 228 -14.41 8.93 -6.59
N PRO A 229 -14.27 9.28 -7.88
CA PRO A 229 -13.08 9.00 -8.67
C PRO A 229 -11.81 9.22 -7.87
N THR A 230 -11.05 8.15 -7.62
CA THR A 230 -9.87 8.19 -6.76
C THR A 230 -8.74 7.37 -7.36
N VAL A 231 -7.63 8.01 -7.69
CA VAL A 231 -6.37 7.34 -8.06
C VAL A 231 -5.33 7.66 -6.98
N ARG A 232 -4.64 6.62 -6.51
CA ARG A 232 -3.51 6.73 -5.59
C ARG A 232 -2.26 6.40 -6.40
N TYR A 233 -1.41 7.40 -6.60
CA TYR A 233 -0.28 7.31 -7.51
C TYR A 233 1.02 7.33 -6.72
N THR A 234 1.95 6.41 -6.99
CA THR A 234 3.16 6.24 -6.18
C THR A 234 4.34 6.92 -6.87
N THR A 235 5.14 7.64 -6.10
CA THR A 235 6.45 8.15 -6.52
C THR A 235 7.49 7.77 -5.47
N ASP A 236 8.75 8.13 -5.71
CA ASP A 236 9.89 7.65 -4.91
C ASP A 236 9.67 7.86 -3.40
N ASP A 237 9.25 9.05 -3.00
CA ASP A 237 9.10 9.46 -1.60
C ASP A 237 7.67 9.81 -1.19
N ALA A 238 6.70 9.67 -2.12
CA ALA A 238 5.35 10.15 -1.90
C ALA A 238 4.25 9.32 -2.57
N TRP A 239 3.05 9.49 -2.05
CA TRP A 239 1.79 9.17 -2.68
C TRP A 239 1.14 10.46 -3.15
N TRP A 240 0.65 10.46 -4.38
CA TRP A 240 -0.23 11.51 -4.90
C TRP A 240 -1.66 10.98 -4.96
N ILE A 241 -2.53 11.60 -4.18
CA ILE A 241 -3.95 11.26 -4.13
C ILE A 241 -4.71 12.21 -5.04
N TYR A 242 -5.31 11.65 -6.08
CA TYR A 242 -6.20 12.37 -6.98
C TYR A 242 -7.62 11.94 -6.67
N ARG A 243 -8.43 12.82 -6.06
CA ARG A 243 -9.83 12.53 -5.70
C ARG A 243 -10.75 13.59 -6.31
N TRP A 244 -11.55 13.24 -7.30
CA TRP A 244 -12.40 14.20 -8.03
C TRP A 244 -13.86 14.12 -7.58
N SER A 245 -14.49 15.27 -7.33
CA SER A 245 -15.91 15.35 -7.04
C SER A 245 -16.75 14.94 -8.25
N ARG A 246 -17.94 14.37 -8.01
CA ARG A 246 -18.91 13.99 -9.07
C ARG A 246 -19.92 15.11 -9.40
N ARG A 247 -19.63 16.36 -9.02
CA ARG A 247 -20.57 17.48 -9.12
C ARG A 247 -21.06 17.72 -10.56
N GLY A 248 -22.31 18.17 -10.70
CA GLY A 248 -22.89 18.60 -11.97
C GLY A 248 -23.25 17.48 -12.95
N GLY A 249 -23.46 16.24 -12.49
CA GLY A 249 -23.88 15.12 -13.35
C GLY A 249 -22.79 14.58 -14.29
N ARG A 250 -21.56 15.10 -14.22
CA ARG A 250 -20.46 14.78 -15.16
C ARG A 250 -19.61 13.59 -14.74
N GLY A 251 -20.16 12.60 -14.05
CA GLY A 251 -19.40 11.51 -13.41
C GLY A 251 -18.26 10.93 -14.26
N ASP A 252 -18.53 10.61 -15.52
CA ASP A 252 -17.53 10.06 -16.44
C ASP A 252 -16.52 11.10 -16.94
N GLY A 253 -17.00 12.32 -17.17
CA GLY A 253 -16.14 13.47 -17.47
C GLY A 253 -15.14 13.73 -16.35
N ARG A 254 -15.54 13.57 -15.08
CA ARG A 254 -14.69 13.79 -13.90
C ARG A 254 -13.57 12.77 -13.80
N VAL A 255 -13.80 11.51 -14.19
CA VAL A 255 -12.70 10.53 -14.30
C VAL A 255 -11.72 10.92 -15.41
N ALA A 256 -12.22 11.32 -16.58
CA ALA A 256 -11.34 11.76 -17.66
C ALA A 256 -10.54 13.02 -17.27
N ASP A 257 -11.15 13.96 -16.53
CA ASP A 257 -10.47 15.13 -15.97
C ASP A 257 -9.35 14.71 -15.01
N LEU A 258 -9.66 13.83 -14.05
CA LEU A 258 -8.69 13.27 -13.10
C LEU A 258 -7.52 12.62 -13.84
N CYS A 259 -7.79 11.71 -14.78
CA CYS A 259 -6.75 11.02 -15.54
C CYS A 259 -5.91 12.00 -16.37
N ARG A 260 -6.51 13.05 -16.94
CA ARG A 260 -5.75 14.11 -17.64
C ARG A 260 -4.81 14.85 -16.69
N THR A 261 -5.25 15.16 -15.47
CA THR A 261 -4.40 15.78 -14.46
C THR A 261 -3.22 14.88 -14.10
N VAL A 262 -3.44 13.57 -13.93
CA VAL A 262 -2.36 12.60 -13.63
C VAL A 262 -1.31 12.60 -14.74
N VAL A 263 -1.72 12.43 -16.00
CA VAL A 263 -0.77 12.32 -17.14
C VAL A 263 -0.07 13.62 -17.50
N SER A 264 -0.53 14.77 -16.99
CA SER A 264 0.12 16.07 -17.20
C SER A 264 1.09 16.46 -16.09
N THR A 265 1.28 15.61 -15.08
CA THR A 265 2.19 15.91 -13.96
C THR A 265 3.65 15.63 -14.30
N SER A 266 4.56 16.29 -13.60
CA SER A 266 6.00 16.07 -13.76
C SER A 266 6.46 14.69 -13.27
N HIS A 267 5.68 14.05 -12.40
CA HIS A 267 5.95 12.70 -11.89
C HIS A 267 5.24 11.59 -12.66
N TRP A 268 4.63 11.91 -13.81
CA TRP A 268 4.23 10.89 -14.76
C TRP A 268 5.49 10.18 -15.32
N PRO A 269 5.56 8.83 -15.33
CA PRO A 269 6.73 8.09 -15.75
C PRO A 269 7.19 8.47 -17.16
N SER A 270 8.50 8.51 -17.37
CA SER A 270 9.09 8.77 -18.71
C SER A 270 8.73 7.69 -19.73
N ALA A 271 8.57 6.43 -19.29
CA ALA A 271 8.03 5.33 -20.10
C ALA A 271 6.53 5.50 -20.43
N GLY A 272 5.87 6.49 -19.82
CA GLY A 272 4.47 6.80 -20.00
C GLY A 272 3.55 5.61 -19.74
N ALA A 273 2.58 5.40 -20.62
CA ALA A 273 1.63 4.29 -20.52
C ALA A 273 2.26 2.89 -20.59
N ALA A 274 3.53 2.77 -20.98
CA ALA A 274 4.23 1.49 -20.97
C ALA A 274 4.84 1.15 -19.60
N PHE A 275 4.80 2.07 -18.63
CA PHE A 275 5.36 1.84 -17.29
C PHE A 275 4.61 0.75 -16.52
N SER A 276 3.28 0.76 -16.57
CA SER A 276 2.44 -0.27 -15.97
C SER A 276 1.12 -0.42 -16.73
N TRP A 277 0.44 -1.55 -16.53
CA TRP A 277 -0.93 -1.72 -17.02
C TRP A 277 -1.88 -0.65 -16.47
N GLY A 278 -1.72 -0.26 -15.19
CA GLY A 278 -2.47 0.84 -14.59
C GLY A 278 -2.27 2.17 -15.32
N ASP A 279 -1.03 2.50 -15.68
CA ASP A 279 -0.70 3.72 -16.44
C ASP A 279 -1.30 3.71 -17.85
N HIS A 280 -1.32 2.55 -18.51
CA HIS A 280 -2.01 2.37 -19.77
C HIS A 280 -3.51 2.71 -19.65
N GLU A 281 -4.18 2.17 -18.64
CA GLU A 281 -5.60 2.42 -18.42
C GLU A 281 -5.90 3.88 -18.05
N ILE A 282 -5.06 4.52 -17.24
CA ILE A 282 -5.15 5.94 -16.90
C ILE A 282 -5.05 6.80 -18.17
N LEU A 283 -4.04 6.57 -19.03
CA LEU A 283 -3.87 7.33 -20.27
C LEU A 283 -5.08 7.14 -21.22
N ARG A 284 -5.60 5.91 -21.30
CA ARG A 284 -6.78 5.60 -22.11
C ARG A 284 -8.01 6.40 -21.67
N ARG A 285 -8.22 6.60 -20.36
CA ARG A 285 -9.32 7.43 -19.82
C ARG A 285 -9.05 8.92 -20.00
N ALA A 286 -7.80 9.36 -19.87
CA ALA A 286 -7.41 10.74 -20.15
C ALA A 286 -7.79 11.16 -21.58
N ARG A 287 -7.62 10.23 -22.55
CA ARG A 287 -7.97 10.38 -23.97
C ARG A 287 -9.44 10.09 -24.31
N ARG A 288 -10.29 9.77 -23.31
CA ARG A 288 -11.69 9.34 -23.51
C ARG A 288 -11.85 8.10 -24.41
N GLY A 289 -10.84 7.23 -24.46
CA GLY A 289 -10.86 5.97 -25.22
C GLY A 289 -11.55 4.80 -24.49
N ALA A 290 -12.12 5.05 -23.32
CA ALA A 290 -12.89 4.09 -22.51
C ALA A 290 -13.79 4.81 -21.51
N GLY A 291 -14.77 4.07 -20.97
CA GLY A 291 -15.64 4.54 -19.90
C GLY A 291 -14.90 4.82 -18.58
N ALA A 292 -15.61 5.48 -17.68
CA ALA A 292 -15.11 5.96 -16.38
C ALA A 292 -14.57 4.85 -15.46
N GLY A 293 -14.98 3.59 -15.70
CA GLY A 293 -14.70 2.49 -14.80
C GLY A 293 -15.46 2.61 -13.48
N SER A 294 -15.15 1.69 -12.58
CA SER A 294 -15.72 1.58 -11.25
C SER A 294 -14.65 1.84 -10.18
N THR A 295 -15.06 1.92 -8.92
CA THR A 295 -14.13 1.98 -7.77
C THR A 295 -13.13 0.82 -7.79
N THR A 296 -13.57 -0.37 -8.25
CA THR A 296 -12.71 -1.54 -8.45
C THR A 296 -11.63 -1.28 -9.49
N ASN A 297 -11.97 -0.62 -10.61
CA ASN A 297 -10.99 -0.32 -11.65
C ASN A 297 -9.98 0.72 -11.16
N TRP A 298 -10.42 1.76 -10.46
CA TRP A 298 -9.49 2.79 -9.97
C TRP A 298 -8.51 2.24 -8.93
N LEU A 299 -8.97 1.32 -8.08
CA LEU A 299 -8.11 0.56 -7.19
C LEU A 299 -7.11 -0.29 -7.98
N ALA A 300 -7.57 -1.02 -9.00
CA ALA A 300 -6.71 -1.85 -9.83
C ALA A 300 -5.59 -1.04 -10.53
N TRP A 301 -5.92 0.11 -11.12
CA TRP A 301 -4.92 0.96 -11.78
C TRP A 301 -3.89 1.50 -10.79
N SER A 302 -4.36 1.92 -9.60
CA SER A 302 -3.50 2.42 -8.52
C SER A 302 -2.54 1.31 -8.04
N THR A 303 -3.07 0.10 -7.78
CA THR A 303 -2.27 -1.04 -7.34
C THR A 303 -1.27 -1.47 -8.40
N SER A 304 -1.66 -1.52 -9.69
CA SER A 304 -0.76 -1.92 -10.77
C SER A 304 0.41 -0.94 -10.93
N HIS A 305 0.13 0.37 -10.93
CA HIS A 305 1.17 1.38 -10.98
C HIS A 305 2.10 1.30 -9.76
N HIS A 306 1.54 1.16 -8.57
CA HIS A 306 2.31 1.03 -7.34
C HIS A 306 3.26 -0.19 -7.35
N LEU A 307 2.78 -1.36 -7.78
CA LEU A 307 3.61 -2.56 -7.90
C LEU A 307 4.78 -2.34 -8.86
N ALA A 308 4.52 -1.77 -10.04
CA ALA A 308 5.57 -1.45 -11.02
C ALA A 308 6.61 -0.47 -10.43
N HIS A 309 6.13 0.55 -9.71
CA HIS A 309 6.99 1.54 -9.08
C HIS A 309 7.89 0.94 -7.98
N VAL A 310 7.33 0.13 -7.08
CA VAL A 310 8.11 -0.52 -6.01
C VAL A 310 9.15 -1.47 -6.59
N LEU A 311 8.79 -2.28 -7.59
CA LEU A 311 9.74 -3.19 -8.23
C LEU A 311 10.88 -2.44 -8.93
N ALA A 312 10.57 -1.34 -9.62
CA ALA A 312 11.59 -0.49 -10.22
C ALA A 312 12.52 0.12 -9.16
N ALA A 313 11.97 0.63 -8.05
CA ALA A 313 12.74 1.23 -6.96
C ALA A 313 13.65 0.22 -6.25
N LEU A 314 13.17 -1.01 -6.01
CA LEU A 314 13.96 -2.08 -5.40
C LEU A 314 15.04 -2.67 -6.35
N GLY A 315 14.83 -2.57 -7.66
CA GLY A 315 15.78 -3.01 -8.68
C GLY A 315 16.94 -2.03 -8.93
N GLN A 316 16.84 -0.79 -8.44
CA GLN A 316 17.91 0.20 -8.54
C GLN A 316 18.88 0.07 -7.35
N PRO A 317 20.20 0.19 -7.56
CA PRO A 317 21.13 0.31 -6.43
C PRO A 317 20.75 1.54 -5.61
N ALA A 318 20.77 1.39 -4.28
CA ALA A 318 20.34 2.44 -3.35
C ALA A 318 20.96 3.80 -3.74
N HIS A 319 20.12 4.75 -4.10
CA HIS A 319 20.58 6.10 -4.42
C HIS A 319 21.18 6.70 -3.15
N ASP A 320 22.45 7.13 -3.22
CA ASP A 320 23.10 8.03 -2.25
C ASP A 320 22.38 9.40 -2.29
N GLY A 321 21.14 9.44 -1.82
CA GLY A 321 20.28 10.61 -1.82
C GLY A 321 20.02 11.05 -0.40
N ALA A 322 20.81 12.02 0.08
CA ALA A 322 20.57 12.69 1.35
C ALA A 322 19.10 13.14 1.43
N TRP A 323 18.37 12.57 2.38
CA TRP A 323 17.00 12.96 2.68
C TRP A 323 16.99 14.41 3.19
N HIS A 324 16.38 15.31 2.41
CA HIS A 324 16.08 16.65 2.88
C HIS A 324 14.65 16.68 3.43
N PRO A 325 14.44 16.79 4.76
CA PRO A 325 13.11 16.98 5.30
C PRO A 325 12.55 18.30 4.78
N VAL A 326 11.48 18.24 3.98
CA VAL A 326 10.61 19.40 3.78
C VAL A 326 9.86 19.59 5.09
N VAL A 327 10.39 20.46 5.95
CA VAL A 327 9.69 20.96 7.14
C VAL A 327 8.39 21.60 6.67
N ALA A 328 7.27 21.12 7.21
CA ALA A 328 5.96 21.74 7.01
C ALA A 328 6.03 23.19 7.51
N GLY A 329 6.17 24.14 6.58
CA GLY A 329 6.37 25.55 6.90
C GLY A 329 6.59 26.49 5.71
N GLN A 330 6.94 26.00 4.52
CA GLN A 330 7.01 26.85 3.33
C GLN A 330 5.66 26.92 2.61
N ARG A 331 4.90 27.97 2.94
CA ARG A 331 3.92 28.53 2.00
C ARG A 331 4.70 28.92 0.75
N GLY A 332 4.28 28.40 -0.41
CA GLY A 332 4.87 28.74 -1.70
C GLY A 332 5.02 30.25 -1.84
N HIS A 333 6.27 30.69 -1.98
CA HIS A 333 6.63 32.01 -2.44
C HIS A 333 6.27 32.02 -3.93
N TYR A 334 5.09 32.54 -4.26
CA TYR A 334 4.82 33.01 -5.60
C TYR A 334 5.68 34.24 -5.82
N ASP A 335 6.45 34.22 -6.91
CA ASP A 335 7.25 35.35 -7.35
C ASP A 335 6.44 36.65 -7.43
N ASP A 336 7.16 37.68 -7.03
CA ASP A 336 6.83 39.07 -6.82
C ASP A 336 6.21 39.72 -8.07
N ALA A 337 4.89 39.86 -8.08
CA ALA A 337 4.19 40.80 -8.95
C ALA A 337 3.89 42.07 -8.15
N THR A 338 4.68 43.11 -8.41
CA THR A 338 4.63 44.43 -7.79
C THR A 338 3.20 45.02 -7.82
N PRO A 339 2.66 45.53 -6.69
CA PRO A 339 1.35 46.19 -6.70
C PRO A 339 1.42 47.56 -7.40
N PRO A 340 0.42 47.98 -8.18
CA PRO A 340 0.40 49.31 -8.76
C PRO A 340 0.20 50.39 -7.66
N PRO A 341 0.86 51.55 -7.77
CA PRO A 341 0.76 52.60 -6.77
C PRO A 341 -0.62 53.27 -6.79
N ARG A 342 -1.24 53.40 -5.61
CA ARG A 342 -2.41 54.26 -5.40
C ARG A 342 -1.98 55.73 -5.46
N GLY A 343 -2.03 56.30 -6.67
CA GLY A 343 -1.79 57.71 -6.94
C GLY A 343 -3.10 58.51 -7.02
N ARG A 344 -3.26 59.41 -6.05
CA ARG A 344 -4.05 60.67 -6.03
C ARG A 344 -4.94 61.00 -7.25
N THR A 345 -6.23 61.21 -6.97
CA THR A 345 -7.16 61.94 -7.83
C THR A 345 -6.75 63.42 -8.02
N PRO A 346 -6.98 64.04 -9.19
CA PRO A 346 -6.59 65.43 -9.44
C PRO A 346 -7.65 66.44 -8.96
N ARG A 347 -7.11 67.60 -8.58
CA ARG A 347 -7.76 68.89 -8.29
C ARG A 347 -9.02 69.17 -9.12
N GLY A 348 -10.15 69.34 -8.43
CA GLY A 348 -11.24 70.23 -8.84
C GLY A 348 -11.17 71.51 -8.02
N GLY A 349 -10.72 72.60 -8.63
CA GLY A 349 -10.82 73.94 -8.06
C GLY A 349 -12.07 74.63 -8.60
N SER A 350 -12.94 75.09 -7.71
CA SER A 350 -13.71 76.32 -7.96
C SER A 350 -13.92 77.05 -6.64
N ALA A 351 -13.34 78.24 -6.56
CA ALA A 351 -13.56 79.21 -5.52
C ALA A 351 -14.96 79.84 -5.64
N ARG A 352 -15.55 80.20 -4.48
CA ARG A 352 -16.19 81.48 -4.10
C ARG A 352 -17.19 81.20 -2.97
N ARG A 353 -16.89 81.60 -1.72
CA ARG A 353 -17.03 82.91 -1.07
C ARG A 353 -18.47 83.25 -0.65
N ALA A 354 -18.52 83.69 0.62
CA ALA A 354 -19.43 84.63 1.27
C ALA A 354 -20.73 84.08 1.85
N GLY A 355 -20.96 84.46 3.11
CA GLY A 355 -22.16 84.22 3.90
C GLY A 355 -21.79 83.90 5.34
#